data_AF-A0A946K852-F1
#
_entry.id   AF-A0A946K852-F1
#
_cell.length_a   1.000
_cell.length_b   1.000
_cell.length_c   1.000
_cell.angle_alpha   90.00
_cell.angle_beta   90.00
_cell.angle_gamma   90.00
#
_symmetry.space_group_name_H-M   'P 1'
#
loop_
_entity.id
_entity.type
_entity.pdbx_description
1 polymer ?
#
loop_
_entity_poly.entity_id
_entity_poly.type
_entity_poly.pdbx_seq_one_letter_code
_entity_poly.pdbx_strand_id
1 'polypeptide(L)'
;MLSLSCARAAEPVQVVREPAQSQKERCAAAERYLSDSCEYWQAANRMRKSCSHLTVEAYYASAEAAWNAVWSAPESPAVVETATNAYGDALLGLLQTAREQGRLRPDGLWVGSPYRPIRIPIVLKGVPVSVCDIESIEPCQPPKDKRLSRRYYRPGFGLPVTIRIKPGKEGTIQGDFDPPRLSLVVTAVLRFRVPGNEKPIVKFVGPLAREPAPALLDLVEPLSVSSVHIGDAHPPLAADL
;
A
#
# COMPACT_ATOMS: atom_id res chain seq x y z
N MET A 1 -2.98 12.47 65.67
CA MET A 1 -2.09 11.60 64.87
C MET A 1 -2.87 10.37 64.47
N LEU A 2 -3.13 10.18 63.18
CA LEU A 2 -3.21 8.90 62.46
C LEU A 2 -3.65 9.21 61.02
N SER A 3 -2.64 9.32 60.16
CA SER A 3 -2.77 9.31 58.71
C SER A 3 -3.10 7.89 58.23
N LEU A 4 -4.12 7.73 57.41
CA LEU A 4 -4.27 6.52 56.59
C LEU A 4 -4.54 6.94 55.14
N SER A 5 -3.49 6.76 54.36
CA SER A 5 -3.35 6.94 52.93
C SER A 5 -4.12 5.86 52.15
N CYS A 6 -5.10 6.28 51.33
CA CYS A 6 -5.73 5.44 50.32
C CYS A 6 -4.93 5.51 49.01
N ALA A 7 -3.90 4.68 48.87
CA ALA A 7 -3.32 4.37 47.57
C ALA A 7 -3.98 3.08 47.05
N ARG A 8 -4.95 3.21 46.14
CA ARG A 8 -5.44 2.07 45.35
C ARG A 8 -4.33 1.69 44.38
N ALA A 9 -3.67 0.55 44.64
CA ALA A 9 -2.80 -0.10 43.68
C ALA A 9 -3.65 -0.50 42.46
N ALA A 10 -3.38 0.10 41.30
CA ALA A 10 -3.91 -0.38 40.04
C ALA A 10 -3.23 -1.73 39.74
N GLU A 11 -4.01 -2.81 39.74
CA GLU A 11 -3.54 -4.11 39.27
C GLU A 11 -3.09 -3.99 37.80
N PRO A 12 -1.93 -4.53 37.43
CA PRO A 12 -1.51 -4.53 36.04
C PRO A 12 -2.46 -5.43 35.26
N VAL A 13 -3.11 -4.85 34.25
CA VAL A 13 -3.86 -5.57 33.22
C VAL A 13 -2.92 -6.63 32.65
N GLN A 14 -3.17 -7.90 32.99
CA GLN A 14 -2.47 -9.03 32.40
C GLN A 14 -2.82 -9.04 30.91
N VAL A 15 -1.91 -8.54 30.09
CA VAL A 15 -1.92 -8.77 28.65
C VAL A 15 -1.70 -10.27 28.48
N VAL A 16 -2.79 -10.99 28.24
CA VAL A 16 -2.75 -12.40 27.81
C VAL A 16 -1.91 -12.44 26.54
N ARG A 17 -0.64 -12.83 26.67
CA ARG A 17 0.21 -13.11 25.52
C ARG A 17 -0.38 -14.36 24.86
N GLU A 18 -0.97 -14.19 23.68
CA GLU A 18 -1.29 -15.33 22.81
C GLU A 18 -0.06 -16.24 22.69
N PRO A 19 -0.25 -17.57 22.70
CA PRO A 19 0.88 -18.49 22.57
C PRO A 19 1.59 -18.19 21.25
N ALA A 20 2.92 -18.08 21.30
CA ALA A 20 3.74 -17.86 20.13
C ALA A 20 3.47 -18.99 19.12
N GLN A 21 2.74 -18.67 18.05
CA GLN A 21 2.50 -19.62 16.97
C GLN A 21 3.83 -20.15 16.46
N SER A 22 3.90 -21.47 16.25
CA SER A 22 5.12 -22.07 15.72
C SER A 22 5.44 -21.47 14.34
N GLN A 23 6.72 -21.35 14.01
CA GLN A 23 7.16 -20.86 12.69
C GLN A 23 6.49 -21.64 11.55
N LYS A 24 6.24 -22.95 11.73
CA LYS A 24 5.55 -23.80 10.77
C LYS A 24 4.10 -23.36 10.53
N GLU A 25 3.36 -23.02 11.58
CA GLU A 25 1.98 -22.53 11.46
C GLU A 25 1.93 -21.15 10.79
N ARG A 26 2.90 -20.29 11.11
CA ARG A 26 3.05 -18.96 10.51
C ARG A 26 3.36 -19.02 9.01
N CYS A 27 4.28 -19.91 8.60
CA CYS A 27 4.55 -20.17 7.19
C CYS A 27 3.32 -20.75 6.47
N ALA A 28 2.61 -21.71 7.07
CA ALA A 28 1.40 -22.27 6.47
C ALA A 28 0.27 -21.23 6.32
N ALA A 29 0.15 -20.29 7.27
CA ALA A 29 -0.76 -19.16 7.14
C ALA A 29 -0.34 -18.22 5.99
N ALA A 30 0.96 -17.93 5.86
CA ALA A 30 1.48 -17.10 4.78
C ALA A 30 1.26 -17.74 3.39
N GLU A 31 1.43 -19.05 3.26
CA GLU A 31 1.15 -19.80 2.03
C GLU A 31 -0.32 -19.71 1.62
N ARG A 32 -1.25 -19.77 2.58
CA ARG A 32 -2.69 -19.57 2.31
C ARG A 32 -2.95 -18.16 1.79
N TYR A 33 -2.38 -17.14 2.42
CA TYR A 33 -2.50 -15.76 1.94
C TYR A 33 -1.90 -15.55 0.55
N LEU A 34 -0.79 -16.22 0.22
CA LEU A 34 -0.22 -16.20 -1.12
C LEU A 34 -1.15 -16.86 -2.15
N SER A 35 -1.76 -18.00 -1.79
CA SER A 35 -2.77 -18.66 -2.63
C SER A 35 -3.95 -17.72 -2.91
N ASP A 36 -4.52 -17.13 -1.85
CA ASP A 36 -5.61 -16.16 -1.96
C ASP A 36 -5.23 -14.98 -2.85
N SER A 37 -4.02 -14.42 -2.65
CA SER A 37 -3.50 -13.32 -3.45
C SER A 37 -3.45 -13.66 -4.95
N CYS A 38 -2.95 -14.86 -5.27
CA CYS A 38 -2.88 -15.36 -6.64
C CYS A 38 -4.27 -15.55 -7.25
N GLU A 39 -5.21 -16.16 -6.51
CA GLU A 39 -6.59 -16.36 -6.96
C GLU A 39 -7.30 -15.04 -7.25
N TYR A 40 -7.19 -14.06 -6.34
CA TYR A 40 -7.76 -12.73 -6.53
C TYR A 40 -7.13 -12.00 -7.71
N TRP A 41 -5.82 -12.10 -7.90
CA TRP A 41 -5.12 -11.50 -9.04
C TRP A 41 -5.59 -12.11 -10.37
N GLN A 42 -5.71 -13.43 -10.44
CA GLN A 42 -6.22 -14.11 -11.64
C GLN A 42 -7.69 -13.75 -11.90
N ALA A 43 -8.51 -13.65 -10.85
CA ALA A 43 -9.89 -13.16 -10.96
C ALA A 43 -9.93 -11.72 -11.49
N ALA A 44 -9.11 -10.83 -10.95
CA ALA A 44 -9.00 -9.45 -11.40
C ALA A 44 -8.62 -9.36 -12.89
N ASN A 45 -7.62 -10.14 -13.32
CA ASN A 45 -7.21 -10.19 -14.73
C ASN A 45 -8.33 -10.68 -15.66
N ARG A 46 -9.15 -11.64 -15.22
CA ARG A 46 -10.34 -12.08 -15.98
C ARG A 46 -11.40 -10.97 -16.02
N MET A 47 -11.67 -10.33 -14.89
CA MET A 47 -12.63 -9.24 -14.75
C MET A 47 -12.26 -8.00 -15.57
N ARG A 48 -10.96 -7.69 -15.68
CA ARG A 48 -10.42 -6.60 -16.50
C ARG A 48 -10.76 -6.79 -17.97
N LYS A 49 -10.70 -8.02 -18.50
CA LYS A 49 -11.09 -8.33 -19.89
C LYS A 49 -12.57 -8.07 -20.16
N SER A 50 -13.42 -8.26 -19.15
CA SER A 50 -14.86 -7.99 -19.21
C SER A 50 -15.25 -6.58 -18.78
N CYS A 51 -14.28 -5.68 -18.52
CA CYS A 51 -14.51 -4.32 -18.02
C CYS A 51 -15.39 -4.25 -16.76
N SER A 52 -15.28 -5.23 -15.86
CA SER A 52 -16.09 -5.26 -14.64
C SER A 52 -15.69 -4.12 -13.68
N HIS A 53 -16.68 -3.50 -13.06
CA HIS A 53 -16.48 -2.47 -12.04
C HIS A 53 -15.79 -2.99 -10.77
N LEU A 54 -15.81 -4.32 -10.54
CA LEU A 54 -15.20 -4.99 -9.39
C LEU A 54 -13.70 -5.29 -9.56
N THR A 55 -13.12 -4.92 -10.70
CA THR A 55 -11.72 -5.25 -11.02
C THR A 55 -10.74 -4.60 -10.03
N VAL A 56 -11.03 -3.35 -9.61
CA VAL A 56 -10.21 -2.61 -8.64
C VAL A 56 -10.23 -3.30 -7.28
N GLU A 57 -11.39 -3.78 -6.84
CA GLU A 57 -11.59 -4.49 -5.59
C GLU A 57 -10.84 -5.81 -5.56
N ALA A 58 -10.84 -6.54 -6.68
CA ALA A 58 -10.11 -7.80 -6.79
C ALA A 58 -8.58 -7.59 -6.70
N TYR A 59 -8.02 -6.57 -7.36
CA TYR A 59 -6.60 -6.25 -7.19
C TYR A 59 -6.28 -5.73 -5.78
N TYR A 60 -7.19 -4.95 -5.17
CA TYR A 60 -7.05 -4.49 -3.79
C TYR A 60 -6.96 -5.67 -2.81
N ALA A 61 -7.88 -6.64 -2.93
CA ALA A 61 -7.88 -7.85 -2.11
C ALA A 61 -6.63 -8.71 -2.34
N SER A 62 -6.15 -8.79 -3.58
CA SER A 62 -4.91 -9.48 -3.92
C SER A 62 -3.69 -8.84 -3.24
N ALA A 63 -3.59 -7.51 -3.26
CA ALA A 63 -2.53 -6.77 -2.59
C ALA A 63 -2.60 -6.91 -1.06
N GLU A 64 -3.81 -6.90 -0.48
CA GLU A 64 -4.00 -7.12 0.96
C GLU A 64 -3.56 -8.52 1.37
N ALA A 65 -3.91 -9.55 0.60
CA ALA A 65 -3.50 -10.92 0.87
C ALA A 65 -1.97 -11.08 0.78
N ALA A 66 -1.31 -10.49 -0.22
CA ALA A 66 0.15 -10.51 -0.30
C ALA A 66 0.83 -9.77 0.88
N TRP A 67 0.27 -8.63 1.30
CA TRP A 67 0.72 -7.93 2.50
C TRP A 67 0.62 -8.82 3.75
N ASN A 68 -0.51 -9.51 3.91
CA ASN A 68 -0.74 -10.41 5.04
C ASN A 68 0.19 -11.63 5.03
N ALA A 69 0.63 -12.10 3.85
CA ALA A 69 1.63 -13.15 3.74
C ALA A 69 2.99 -12.69 4.30
N VAL A 70 3.46 -11.48 3.96
CA VAL A 70 4.69 -10.90 4.54
C VAL A 70 4.56 -10.76 6.05
N TRP A 71 3.42 -10.26 6.53
CA TRP A 71 3.15 -10.11 7.96
C TRP A 71 3.17 -11.45 8.70
N SER A 72 2.65 -12.52 8.09
CA SER A 72 2.46 -13.80 8.78
C SER A 72 3.76 -14.55 9.01
N ALA A 73 4.72 -14.49 8.06
CA ALA A 73 6.00 -15.17 8.15
C ALA A 73 7.18 -14.25 7.79
N PRO A 74 7.44 -13.19 8.59
CA PRO A 74 8.49 -12.21 8.30
C PRO A 74 9.90 -12.82 8.33
N GLU A 75 10.10 -13.90 9.09
CA GLU A 75 11.38 -14.61 9.21
C GLU A 75 11.73 -15.52 8.02
N SER A 76 10.82 -15.71 7.05
CA SER A 76 11.02 -16.60 5.91
C SER A 76 11.34 -15.78 4.65
N PRO A 77 12.61 -15.68 4.22
CA PRO A 77 12.98 -14.85 3.08
C PRO A 77 12.27 -15.24 1.79
N ALA A 78 12.05 -16.54 1.57
CA ALA A 78 11.37 -17.04 0.38
C ALA A 78 9.89 -16.61 0.32
N VAL A 79 9.21 -16.61 1.48
CA VAL A 79 7.82 -16.12 1.57
C VAL A 79 7.80 -14.61 1.35
N VAL A 80 8.71 -13.87 1.99
CA VAL A 80 8.80 -12.41 1.85
C VAL A 80 9.06 -12.01 0.41
N GLU A 81 9.98 -12.68 -0.29
CA GLU A 81 10.28 -12.43 -1.70
C GLU A 81 9.05 -12.71 -2.59
N THR A 82 8.44 -13.89 -2.43
CA THR A 82 7.27 -14.29 -3.23
C THR A 82 6.10 -13.33 -3.00
N ALA A 83 5.83 -12.96 -1.75
CA ALA A 83 4.77 -12.04 -1.39
C ALA A 83 5.07 -10.61 -1.87
N THR A 84 6.33 -10.18 -1.86
CA THR A 84 6.74 -8.88 -2.41
C THR A 84 6.45 -8.78 -3.90
N ASN A 85 6.77 -9.83 -4.66
CA ASN A 85 6.48 -9.88 -6.10
C ASN A 85 4.97 -9.89 -6.38
N ALA A 86 4.22 -10.76 -5.71
CA ALA A 86 2.77 -10.83 -5.84
C ALA A 86 2.08 -9.51 -5.48
N TYR A 87 2.55 -8.85 -4.42
CA TYR A 87 2.09 -7.53 -4.01
C TYR A 87 2.38 -6.47 -5.09
N GLY A 88 3.58 -6.46 -5.67
CA GLY A 88 3.95 -5.53 -6.74
C GLY A 88 3.05 -5.67 -7.97
N ASP A 89 2.80 -6.90 -8.41
CA ASP A 89 1.92 -7.20 -9.55
C ASP A 89 0.46 -6.80 -9.27
N ALA A 90 -0.03 -7.07 -8.07
CA ALA A 90 -1.37 -6.68 -7.64
C ALA A 90 -1.51 -5.15 -7.54
N LEU A 91 -0.52 -4.45 -6.98
CA LEU A 91 -0.53 -3.00 -6.85
C LEU A 91 -0.45 -2.30 -8.22
N LEU A 92 0.34 -2.85 -9.16
CA LEU A 92 0.39 -2.36 -10.54
C LEU A 92 -0.98 -2.48 -11.20
N GLY A 93 -1.60 -3.65 -11.14
CA GLY A 93 -2.96 -3.88 -11.67
C GLY A 93 -3.97 -2.94 -11.04
N LEU A 94 -3.92 -2.79 -9.71
CA LEU A 94 -4.79 -1.91 -8.94
C LEU A 94 -4.71 -0.46 -9.42
N LEU A 95 -3.51 0.13 -9.43
CA LEU A 95 -3.34 1.54 -9.75
C LEU A 95 -3.62 1.82 -11.23
N GLN A 96 -3.23 0.92 -12.14
CA GLN A 96 -3.56 1.05 -13.56
C GLN A 96 -5.08 1.06 -13.78
N THR A 97 -5.78 0.04 -13.28
CA THR A 97 -7.23 -0.06 -13.48
C THR A 97 -7.97 1.05 -12.74
N ALA A 98 -7.54 1.42 -11.53
CA ALA A 98 -8.14 2.54 -10.81
C ALA A 98 -7.98 3.85 -11.58
N ARG A 99 -6.84 4.09 -12.20
CA ARG A 99 -6.64 5.26 -13.06
C ARG A 99 -7.53 5.22 -14.31
N GLU A 100 -7.54 4.10 -15.03
CA GLU A 100 -8.36 3.90 -16.23
C GLU A 100 -9.85 4.15 -15.96
N GLN A 101 -10.32 3.79 -14.75
CA GLN A 101 -11.69 3.99 -14.31
C GLN A 101 -11.94 5.33 -13.59
N GLY A 102 -10.95 6.23 -13.51
CA GLY A 102 -11.09 7.54 -12.84
C GLY A 102 -11.23 7.48 -11.31
N ARG A 103 -10.80 6.37 -10.72
CA ARG A 103 -10.82 6.04 -9.28
C ARG A 103 -9.49 6.31 -8.57
N LEU A 104 -8.40 6.57 -9.31
CA LEU A 104 -7.15 7.08 -8.76
C LEU A 104 -7.07 8.59 -9.04
N ARG A 105 -7.10 9.40 -7.98
CA ARG A 105 -7.09 10.85 -8.05
C ARG A 105 -6.08 11.43 -7.05
N PRO A 106 -5.65 12.69 -7.19
CA PRO A 106 -4.75 13.33 -6.23
C PRO A 106 -5.29 13.33 -4.79
N ASP A 107 -6.61 13.34 -4.61
CA ASP A 107 -7.25 13.33 -3.29
C ASP A 107 -7.39 11.93 -2.67
N GLY A 108 -7.15 10.85 -3.45
CA GLY A 108 -7.17 9.49 -2.95
C GLY A 108 -7.41 8.41 -4.00
N LEU A 109 -7.30 7.16 -3.54
CA LEU A 109 -7.69 5.96 -4.27
C LEU A 109 -9.09 5.51 -3.81
N TRP A 110 -10.02 5.38 -4.74
CA TRP A 110 -11.40 4.99 -4.46
C TRP A 110 -11.59 3.49 -4.68
N VAL A 111 -11.97 2.76 -3.63
CA VAL A 111 -12.29 1.32 -3.64
C VAL A 111 -13.72 1.08 -3.15
N GLY A 112 -14.30 -0.10 -3.41
CA GLY A 112 -15.67 -0.42 -3.00
C GLY A 112 -16.71 -0.22 -4.10
N SER A 113 -17.94 -0.67 -3.81
CA SER A 113 -19.02 -0.61 -4.80
C SER A 113 -19.42 0.83 -5.13
N PRO A 114 -20.07 1.07 -6.29
CA PRO A 114 -20.58 2.40 -6.64
C PRO A 114 -21.51 3.01 -5.58
N TYR A 115 -22.19 2.18 -4.79
CA TYR A 115 -23.12 2.59 -3.74
C TYR A 115 -22.45 2.85 -2.39
N ARG A 116 -21.23 2.35 -2.19
CA ARG A 116 -20.46 2.56 -0.95
C ARG A 116 -18.97 2.71 -1.27
N PRO A 117 -18.58 3.82 -1.92
CA PRO A 117 -17.18 4.07 -2.22
C PRO A 117 -16.42 4.44 -0.95
N ILE A 118 -15.25 3.84 -0.77
CA ILE A 118 -14.31 4.10 0.30
C ILE A 118 -13.11 4.83 -0.30
N ARG A 119 -12.78 5.99 0.27
CA ARG A 119 -11.57 6.74 -0.10
C ARG A 119 -10.39 6.29 0.76
N ILE A 120 -9.40 5.69 0.11
CA ILE A 120 -8.08 5.44 0.66
C ILE A 120 -7.26 6.73 0.51
N PRO A 121 -6.85 7.38 1.62
CA PRO A 121 -6.10 8.61 1.54
C PRO A 121 -4.65 8.37 1.09
N ILE A 122 -4.08 9.39 0.44
CA ILE A 122 -2.69 9.42 0.01
C ILE A 122 -1.85 10.12 1.07
N VAL A 123 -0.69 9.56 1.41
CA VAL A 123 0.27 10.12 2.37
C VAL A 123 1.63 10.26 1.70
N LEU A 124 2.24 11.44 1.76
CA LEU A 124 3.57 11.67 1.22
C LEU A 124 4.63 11.41 2.29
N LYS A 125 5.71 10.72 1.92
CA LYS A 125 6.86 10.46 2.80
C LYS A 125 8.16 10.83 2.12
N GLY A 126 8.80 11.89 2.60
CA GLY A 126 10.04 12.44 2.01
C GLY A 126 9.83 13.20 0.70
N VAL A 127 8.65 13.14 0.09
CA VAL A 127 8.38 13.83 -1.18
C VAL A 127 8.27 15.34 -0.97
N PRO A 128 9.05 16.19 -1.68
CA PRO A 128 9.13 17.63 -1.44
C PRO A 128 8.01 18.43 -2.14
N VAL A 129 6.77 17.92 -2.15
CA VAL A 129 5.60 18.62 -2.70
C VAL A 129 4.37 18.43 -1.82
N SER A 130 3.36 19.28 -1.97
CA SER A 130 2.06 19.04 -1.34
C SER A 130 1.21 18.08 -2.15
N VAL A 131 0.33 17.33 -1.50
CA VAL A 131 -0.68 16.48 -2.17
C VAL A 131 -1.56 17.32 -3.10
N CYS A 132 -1.83 18.59 -2.73
CA CYS A 132 -2.63 19.51 -3.54
C CYS A 132 -1.98 19.88 -4.88
N ASP A 133 -0.65 19.75 -4.97
CA ASP A 133 0.12 20.10 -6.17
C ASP A 133 0.24 18.92 -7.14
N ILE A 134 -0.14 17.72 -6.70
CA ILE A 134 -0.18 16.53 -7.56
C ILE A 134 -1.33 16.69 -8.56
N GLU A 135 -1.00 16.61 -9.84
CA GLU A 135 -1.96 16.58 -10.94
C GLU A 135 -2.45 15.16 -11.20
N SER A 136 -1.53 14.21 -11.34
CA SER A 136 -1.85 12.80 -11.57
C SER A 136 -0.79 11.86 -11.01
N ILE A 137 -1.19 10.61 -10.78
CA ILE A 137 -0.32 9.50 -10.40
C ILE A 137 -0.30 8.52 -11.57
N GLU A 138 0.88 8.26 -12.10
CA GLU A 138 1.13 7.43 -13.27
C GLU A 138 1.79 6.11 -12.83
N PRO A 139 1.05 5.00 -12.79
CA PRO A 139 1.55 3.70 -12.30
C PRO A 139 2.42 2.96 -13.31
N CYS A 140 2.59 3.53 -14.51
CA CYS A 140 3.45 2.97 -15.55
C CYS A 140 4.72 3.81 -15.65
N GLN A 141 5.86 3.13 -15.83
CA GLN A 141 7.07 3.82 -16.26
C GLN A 141 6.79 4.59 -17.56
N PRO A 142 7.34 5.80 -17.71
CA PRO A 142 7.35 6.47 -18.99
C PRO A 142 7.92 5.52 -20.05
N PRO A 143 7.36 5.52 -21.28
CA PRO A 143 7.83 4.64 -22.36
C PRO A 143 9.34 4.78 -22.54
N LYS A 144 10.01 3.69 -22.95
CA LYS A 144 11.47 3.65 -23.13
C LYS A 144 11.97 4.83 -23.98
N ASP A 145 12.45 5.88 -23.32
CA ASP A 145 13.11 6.99 -23.98
C ASP A 145 14.51 6.53 -24.38
N LYS A 146 14.77 6.52 -25.69
CA LYS A 146 16.08 6.16 -26.27
C LYS A 146 17.19 7.12 -25.83
N ARG A 147 16.86 8.30 -25.30
CA ARG A 147 17.80 9.29 -24.75
C ARG A 147 18.32 8.90 -23.37
N LEU A 148 17.61 8.05 -22.64
CA LEU A 148 18.03 7.56 -21.33
C LEU A 148 18.95 6.35 -21.52
N SER A 149 20.25 6.57 -21.44
CA SER A 149 21.28 5.55 -21.61
C SER A 149 21.49 4.66 -20.37
N ARG A 150 21.05 5.13 -19.20
CA ARG A 150 21.16 4.43 -17.91
C ARG A 150 19.85 4.52 -17.15
N ARG A 151 19.46 3.41 -16.55
CA ARG A 151 18.30 3.28 -15.65
C ARG A 151 18.78 2.55 -14.41
N TYR A 152 18.57 3.12 -13.23
CA TYR A 152 18.96 2.48 -11.98
C TYR A 152 17.71 1.95 -11.30
N TYR A 153 17.40 0.68 -11.57
CA TYR A 153 16.29 -0.01 -10.92
C TYR A 153 16.79 -0.80 -9.70
N ARG A 154 16.19 -0.55 -8.55
CA ARG A 154 16.36 -1.36 -7.34
C ARG A 154 15.10 -2.20 -7.12
N PRO A 155 15.17 -3.53 -7.20
CA PRO A 155 14.03 -4.38 -6.83
C PRO A 155 13.73 -4.23 -5.33
N GLY A 156 12.45 -4.38 -4.97
CA GLY A 156 12.02 -4.25 -3.58
C GLY A 156 10.50 -4.23 -3.45
N PHE A 157 10.04 -3.84 -2.26
CA PHE A 157 8.63 -3.70 -1.92
C PHE A 157 8.05 -2.37 -2.38
N GLY A 158 6.80 -2.39 -2.83
CA GLY A 158 6.15 -1.23 -3.43
C GLY A 158 6.25 -1.23 -4.95
N LEU A 159 5.67 -0.21 -5.55
CA LEU A 159 5.67 0.00 -6.98
C LEU A 159 6.23 1.39 -7.31
N PRO A 160 7.35 1.51 -8.05
CA PRO A 160 7.77 2.80 -8.59
C PRO A 160 6.69 3.38 -9.51
N VAL A 161 6.26 4.60 -9.20
CA VAL A 161 5.26 5.37 -9.94
C VAL A 161 5.80 6.77 -10.23
N THR A 162 5.27 7.41 -11.26
CA THR A 162 5.58 8.82 -11.56
C THR A 162 4.42 9.70 -11.10
N ILE A 163 4.69 10.74 -10.32
CA ILE A 163 3.70 11.77 -10.02
C ILE A 163 3.92 12.97 -10.94
N ARG A 164 2.85 13.47 -11.54
CA ARG A 164 2.85 14.73 -12.30
C ARG A 164 2.49 15.86 -11.38
N ILE A 165 3.23 16.95 -11.46
CA ILE A 165 3.03 18.14 -10.63
C ILE A 165 2.36 19.20 -11.49
N LYS A 166 1.36 19.87 -10.91
CA LYS A 166 0.70 21.02 -11.55
C LYS A 166 1.73 22.11 -11.83
N PRO A 167 1.64 22.80 -12.98
CA PRO A 167 2.49 23.96 -13.22
C PRO A 167 2.23 25.01 -12.13
N GLY A 168 3.31 25.69 -11.71
CA GLY A 168 3.21 26.82 -10.79
C GLY A 168 2.36 27.94 -11.40
N LYS A 169 1.84 28.83 -10.54
CA LYS A 169 1.11 30.01 -11.02
C LYS A 169 2.09 30.99 -11.67
N GLU A 170 1.73 31.55 -12.81
CA GLU A 170 2.53 32.61 -13.47
C GLU A 170 2.84 33.76 -12.49
N GLY A 171 4.09 34.24 -12.51
CA GLY A 171 4.56 35.28 -11.59
C GLY A 171 4.93 34.76 -10.19
N THR A 172 4.96 33.45 -9.99
CA THR A 172 5.59 32.81 -8.83
C THR A 172 6.89 32.13 -9.24
N ILE A 173 7.82 31.93 -8.31
CA ILE A 173 9.09 31.22 -8.59
C ILE A 173 8.83 29.86 -9.25
N GLN A 174 7.83 29.12 -8.77
CA GLN A 174 7.44 27.83 -9.36
C GLN A 174 6.91 27.99 -10.79
N GLY A 175 6.07 28.99 -11.07
CA GLY A 175 5.54 29.20 -12.42
C GLY A 175 6.58 29.68 -13.43
N ASP A 176 7.56 30.46 -12.97
CA ASP A 176 8.53 31.11 -13.83
C ASP A 176 9.79 30.26 -14.07
N PHE A 177 10.14 29.37 -13.14
CA PHE A 177 11.38 28.59 -13.19
C PHE A 177 11.18 27.06 -13.25
N ASP A 178 10.05 26.51 -12.80
CA ASP A 178 9.84 25.07 -12.92
C ASP A 178 9.59 24.69 -14.39
N PRO A 179 10.06 23.51 -14.83
CA PRO A 179 9.77 23.04 -16.17
C PRO A 179 8.25 22.90 -16.35
N PRO A 180 7.72 23.19 -17.55
CA PRO A 180 6.27 23.14 -17.82
C PRO A 180 5.65 21.75 -17.66
N ARG A 181 6.49 20.71 -17.55
CA ARG A 181 6.11 19.34 -17.22
C ARG A 181 7.05 18.80 -16.15
N LEU A 182 6.77 19.12 -14.90
CA LEU A 182 7.50 18.55 -13.77
C LEU A 182 6.90 17.19 -13.40
N SER A 183 7.77 16.21 -13.20
CA SER A 183 7.38 14.87 -12.77
C SER A 183 8.42 14.34 -11.79
N LEU A 184 7.96 13.68 -10.73
CA LEU A 184 8.82 13.06 -9.74
C LEU A 184 8.58 11.55 -9.73
N VAL A 185 9.65 10.79 -9.54
CA VAL A 185 9.55 9.33 -9.35
C VAL A 185 9.47 9.05 -7.86
N VAL A 186 8.46 8.30 -7.46
CA VAL A 186 8.21 7.92 -6.07
C VAL A 186 7.81 6.45 -6.03
N THR A 187 7.88 5.81 -4.87
CA THR A 187 7.41 4.44 -4.70
C THR A 187 6.06 4.45 -4.00
N ALA A 188 5.05 3.90 -4.66
CA ALA A 188 3.74 3.68 -4.08
C ALA A 188 3.74 2.44 -3.17
N VAL A 189 3.22 2.59 -1.96
CA VAL A 189 3.03 1.51 -0.99
C VAL A 189 1.64 1.63 -0.39
N LEU A 190 0.75 0.71 -0.75
CA LEU A 190 -0.53 0.53 -0.11
C LEU A 190 -0.36 -0.25 1.20
N ARG A 191 -0.34 0.46 2.33
CA ARG A 191 -0.28 -0.15 3.65
C ARG A 191 -1.64 -0.58 4.13
N PHE A 192 -1.74 -1.81 4.62
CA PHE A 192 -2.94 -2.36 5.25
C PHE A 192 -2.78 -2.42 6.76
N ARG A 193 -3.91 -2.44 7.49
CA ARG A 193 -3.90 -2.76 8.92
C ARG A 193 -3.53 -4.21 9.15
N VAL A 194 -2.87 -4.44 10.28
CA VAL A 194 -2.40 -5.74 10.74
C VAL A 194 -3.57 -6.72 10.93
N PRO A 195 -3.50 -7.96 10.40
CA PRO A 195 -4.49 -9.00 10.67
C PRO A 195 -4.36 -9.48 12.12
N GLY A 196 -5.49 -9.55 12.85
CA GLY A 196 -5.54 -10.16 14.20
C GLY A 196 -6.35 -9.41 15.25
N ASN A 197 -6.66 -8.14 15.06
CA ASN A 197 -7.46 -7.35 16.01
C ASN A 197 -8.92 -7.15 15.57
N GLU A 198 -9.42 -8.05 14.71
CA GLU A 198 -10.74 -7.94 14.09
C GLU A 198 -11.79 -8.74 14.86
N LYS A 199 -12.91 -8.10 15.20
CA LYS A 199 -14.07 -8.81 15.77
C LYS A 199 -14.55 -9.87 14.75
N PRO A 200 -15.03 -11.06 15.18
CA PRO A 200 -15.41 -12.16 14.29
C PRO A 200 -16.38 -11.76 13.16
N ILE A 201 -17.28 -10.82 13.45
CA ILE A 201 -18.25 -10.27 12.50
C ILE A 201 -17.54 -9.49 11.37
N VAL A 202 -16.45 -8.78 11.67
CA VAL A 202 -15.70 -7.97 10.70
C VAL A 202 -14.97 -8.84 9.69
N LYS A 203 -14.53 -10.05 10.09
CA LYS A 203 -13.92 -11.04 9.20
C LYS A 203 -14.90 -11.60 8.16
N PHE A 204 -16.19 -11.67 8.50
CA PHE A 204 -17.24 -12.25 7.65
C PHE A 204 -17.68 -11.32 6.51
N VAL A 205 -17.65 -9.99 6.70
CA VAL A 205 -18.14 -9.02 5.70
C VAL A 205 -17.06 -8.60 4.69
N GLY A 206 -15.81 -9.05 4.89
CA GLY A 206 -14.68 -8.73 4.03
C GLY A 206 -14.15 -7.29 4.22
N PRO A 207 -12.99 -6.97 3.62
CA PRO A 207 -12.26 -5.73 3.88
C PRO A 207 -13.00 -4.47 3.42
N LEU A 208 -13.91 -4.58 2.45
CA LEU A 208 -14.66 -3.48 1.86
C LEU A 208 -15.87 -3.00 2.69
N ALA A 209 -16.20 -3.68 3.79
CA ALA A 209 -17.27 -3.25 4.68
C ALA A 209 -16.79 -2.49 5.93
N ARG A 210 -15.48 -2.26 6.05
CA ARG A 210 -14.82 -1.59 7.18
C ARG A 210 -15.00 -0.06 7.12
N GLU A 211 -15.63 0.54 8.12
CA GLU A 211 -15.55 1.98 8.42
C GLU A 211 -14.59 2.16 9.61
N PRO A 212 -13.43 2.84 9.52
CA PRO A 212 -12.90 3.70 8.46
C PRO A 212 -11.94 2.97 7.48
N ALA A 213 -11.46 3.70 6.45
CA ALA A 213 -10.58 3.20 5.39
C ALA A 213 -9.45 2.30 5.95
N PRO A 214 -9.42 0.99 5.61
CA PRO A 214 -8.51 0.03 6.22
C PRO A 214 -7.07 0.12 5.72
N ALA A 215 -6.80 0.95 4.69
CA ALA A 215 -5.49 1.10 4.07
C ALA A 215 -5.10 2.58 3.87
N LEU A 216 -3.80 2.81 3.66
CA LEU A 216 -3.20 4.11 3.33
C LEU A 216 -2.30 3.94 2.11
N LEU A 217 -2.41 4.82 1.12
CA LEU A 217 -1.52 4.82 -0.04
C LEU A 217 -0.36 5.78 0.23
N ASP A 218 0.76 5.24 0.69
CA ASP A 218 1.98 6.02 0.87
C ASP A 218 2.67 6.24 -0.48
N LEU A 219 3.02 7.48 -0.81
CA LEU A 219 3.93 7.83 -1.90
C LEU A 219 5.26 8.25 -1.28
N VAL A 220 6.29 7.46 -1.55
CA VAL A 220 7.54 7.48 -0.80
C VAL A 220 8.68 7.90 -1.70
N GLU A 221 9.50 8.86 -1.26
CA GLU A 221 10.75 9.18 -1.94
C GLU A 221 11.81 8.10 -1.63
N PRO A 222 12.30 7.36 -2.65
CA PRO A 222 13.16 6.20 -2.43
C PRO A 222 14.59 6.52 -1.97
N LEU A 223 15.00 7.79 -2.06
CA LEU A 223 16.27 8.29 -1.52
C LEU A 223 16.18 8.64 -0.03
N SER A 224 15.00 9.04 0.44
CA SER A 224 14.75 9.39 1.85
C SER A 224 14.35 8.17 2.69
N VAL A 225 13.72 7.15 2.07
CA VAL A 225 13.25 5.94 2.77
C VAL A 225 13.76 4.68 2.08
N SER A 226 14.45 3.82 2.84
CA SER A 226 15.13 2.63 2.29
C SER A 226 14.33 1.33 2.39
N SER A 227 13.35 1.24 3.30
CA SER A 227 12.58 0.01 3.56
C SER A 227 11.16 0.31 4.02
N VAL A 228 10.27 -0.69 3.86
CA VAL A 228 8.90 -0.66 4.37
C VAL A 228 8.82 -1.50 5.63
N HIS A 229 8.14 -1.02 6.66
CA HIS A 229 7.94 -1.77 7.90
C HIS A 229 6.61 -2.54 7.85
N ILE A 230 6.68 -3.87 7.93
CA ILE A 230 5.53 -4.79 7.89
C ILE A 230 5.68 -5.77 9.06
N GLY A 231 5.29 -5.33 10.25
CA GLY A 231 5.54 -6.12 11.47
C GLY A 231 7.03 -6.25 11.70
N ASP A 232 7.51 -7.47 11.92
CA ASP A 232 8.95 -7.71 12.08
C ASP A 232 9.70 -7.75 10.74
N ALA A 233 9.01 -7.70 9.59
CA ALA A 233 9.64 -7.63 8.28
C ALA A 233 10.02 -6.20 7.87
N HIS A 234 11.18 -6.08 7.24
CA HIS A 234 11.73 -4.81 6.73
C HIS A 234 12.20 -4.94 5.27
N PRO A 235 11.34 -5.31 4.31
CA PRO A 235 11.77 -5.46 2.93
C PRO A 235 12.28 -4.12 2.36
N PRO A 236 13.34 -4.14 1.53
CA PRO A 236 13.88 -2.93 0.91
C PRO A 236 12.83 -2.30 -0.01
N LEU A 237 12.77 -0.97 -0.05
CA LEU A 237 11.83 -0.24 -0.90
C LEU A 237 12.26 -0.34 -2.37
N ALA A 238 11.34 -0.70 -3.26
CA ALA A 238 11.57 -0.63 -4.70
C ALA A 238 11.93 0.80 -5.12
N ALA A 239 12.80 0.98 -6.09
CA ALA A 239 13.16 2.30 -6.59
C ALA A 239 13.46 2.27 -8.08
N ASP A 240 13.12 3.36 -8.76
CA ASP A 240 13.52 3.67 -10.13
C ASP A 240 14.19 5.05 -10.09
N LEU A 241 15.51 5.07 -10.27
CA LEU A 241 16.40 6.23 -10.10
C LEU A 241 17.01 6.68 -11.44
#